data_AF-A0A957V1T8-F1
#
_entry.id   AF-A0A957V1T8-F1
#
_cell.length_a   1.000
_cell.length_b   1.000
_cell.length_c   1.000
_cell.angle_alpha   90.00
_cell.angle_beta   90.00
_cell.angle_gamma   90.00
#
_symmetry.space_group_name_H-M   'P 1'
#
loop_
_entity.id
_entity.type
_entity.pdbx_description
1 polymer ?
#
loop_
_entity_poly.entity_id
_entity_poly.type
_entity_poly.pdbx_seq_one_letter_code
_entity_poly.pdbx_strand_id
1 'polypeptide(L)'
;VAWAARRKLIARHGVYVAAILAGGDELFAHAAGGGMNSRCARGIACAAVGHRPFLLQKAINVFLRIPWPRWLAEWYLARRQAPPVAAADEPFFAHYLRWARPFAAEVQGRIGCVPGMALHLWHGDPVNRQYGGRNAILKRHNFDPEVDLCANAAGLWEWASARPELHREVQAYFTSRREDG
;
A
#
# COMPACT_ATOMS: atom_id res chain seq x y z
N VAL A 1 1.81 6.75 -16.10
CA VAL A 1 3.26 6.51 -15.90
C VAL A 1 3.51 5.03 -16.12
N ALA A 2 4.56 4.66 -16.85
CA ALA A 2 4.98 3.28 -16.99
C ALA A 2 6.28 3.06 -16.22
N TRP A 3 6.49 1.85 -15.72
CA TRP A 3 7.73 1.45 -15.06
C TRP A 3 8.32 0.22 -15.73
N ALA A 4 9.62 0.09 -15.63
CA ALA A 4 10.36 -1.09 -16.06
C ALA A 4 11.41 -1.42 -15.00
N ALA A 5 11.71 -2.70 -14.85
CA ALA A 5 12.73 -3.19 -13.94
C ALA A 5 13.68 -4.13 -14.68
N ARG A 6 14.91 -4.25 -14.18
CA ARG A 6 15.86 -5.22 -14.73
C ARG A 6 15.28 -6.63 -14.55
N ARG A 7 15.26 -7.43 -15.62
CA ARG A 7 14.75 -8.81 -15.59
C ARG A 7 15.31 -9.62 -14.41
N LYS A 8 16.61 -9.49 -14.13
CA LYS A 8 17.27 -10.19 -13.02
C LYS A 8 16.70 -9.85 -11.63
N LEU A 9 16.20 -8.63 -11.43
CA LEU A 9 15.56 -8.22 -10.17
C LEU A 9 14.22 -8.92 -10.03
N ILE A 10 13.41 -8.90 -11.09
CA ILE A 10 12.09 -9.54 -11.11
C ILE A 10 12.21 -11.06 -11.01
N ALA A 11 13.18 -11.67 -11.69
CA ALA A 11 13.40 -13.12 -11.59
C ALA A 11 13.80 -13.58 -10.18
N ARG A 12 14.46 -12.71 -9.40
CA ARG A 12 14.91 -13.03 -8.03
C ARG A 12 13.84 -12.76 -6.99
N HIS A 13 13.16 -11.62 -7.06
CA HIS A 13 12.24 -11.16 -6.01
C HIS A 13 10.76 -11.33 -6.37
N GLY A 14 10.46 -11.64 -7.63
CA GLY A 14 9.11 -11.60 -8.16
C GLY A 14 8.52 -10.19 -8.17
N VAL A 15 7.19 -10.14 -8.30
CA VAL A 15 6.37 -8.95 -8.07
C VAL A 15 5.42 -9.23 -6.92
N TYR A 16 5.08 -8.19 -6.15
CA TYR A 16 4.11 -8.35 -5.08
C TYR A 16 2.70 -8.51 -5.64
N VAL A 17 2.08 -9.66 -5.37
CA VAL A 17 0.80 -10.07 -5.98
C VAL A 17 -0.37 -10.15 -5.00
N ALA A 18 -0.11 -10.06 -3.70
CA ALA A 18 -1.17 -10.08 -2.68
C ALA A 18 -1.99 -8.77 -2.60
N ALA A 19 -1.64 -7.74 -3.38
CA ALA A 19 -2.45 -6.54 -3.57
C ALA A 19 -3.61 -6.79 -4.55
N ILE A 20 -4.55 -7.64 -4.13
CA ILE A 20 -5.61 -8.17 -5.00
C ILE A 20 -6.64 -7.14 -5.46
N LEU A 21 -6.79 -6.00 -4.76
CA LEU A 21 -7.66 -4.90 -5.18
C LEU A 21 -6.86 -3.74 -5.80
N ALA A 22 -5.79 -4.06 -6.53
CA ALA A 22 -4.81 -3.11 -7.06
C ALA A 22 -4.03 -2.33 -5.98
N GLY A 23 -3.08 -1.48 -6.38
CA GLY A 23 -2.10 -0.90 -5.45
C GLY A 23 -0.70 -1.52 -5.57
N GLY A 24 -0.57 -2.61 -6.35
CA GLY A 24 0.67 -3.40 -6.43
C GLY A 24 1.82 -2.62 -7.06
N ASP A 25 1.55 -1.79 -8.07
CA ASP A 25 2.53 -0.91 -8.71
C ASP A 25 2.95 0.23 -7.79
N GLU A 26 2.05 0.83 -7.02
CA GLU A 26 2.42 1.82 -6.01
C GLU A 26 3.25 1.19 -4.89
N LEU A 27 2.89 -0.01 -4.42
CA LEU A 27 3.68 -0.77 -3.44
C LEU A 27 5.07 -1.11 -4.00
N PHE A 28 5.16 -1.53 -5.26
CA PHE A 28 6.43 -1.78 -5.94
C PHE A 28 7.29 -0.52 -6.01
N ALA A 29 6.71 0.62 -6.39
CA ALA A 29 7.39 1.90 -6.45
C ALA A 29 7.86 2.36 -5.06
N HIS A 30 7.03 2.18 -4.03
CA HIS A 30 7.40 2.46 -2.64
C HIS A 30 8.55 1.58 -2.16
N ALA A 31 8.56 0.29 -2.51
CA ALA A 31 9.66 -0.60 -2.18
C ALA A 31 10.95 -0.20 -2.92
N ALA A 32 10.86 0.08 -4.22
CA ALA A 32 12.00 0.51 -5.03
C ALA A 32 12.62 1.82 -4.52
N GLY A 33 11.78 2.78 -4.14
CA GLY A 33 12.19 4.11 -3.65
C GLY A 33 12.50 4.18 -2.16
N GLY A 34 12.46 3.06 -1.42
CA GLY A 34 12.70 3.01 0.03
C GLY A 34 11.57 3.55 0.91
N GLY A 35 10.44 3.94 0.32
CA GLY A 35 9.25 4.47 0.99
C GLY A 35 8.25 3.40 1.46
N MET A 36 8.71 2.22 1.88
CA MET A 36 7.85 1.07 2.20
C MET A 36 6.85 1.32 3.33
N ASN A 37 7.14 2.23 4.27
CA ASN A 37 6.26 2.59 5.39
C ASN A 37 5.52 3.93 5.17
N SER A 38 5.38 4.35 3.90
CA SER A 38 4.64 5.58 3.57
C SER A 38 3.15 5.45 3.92
N ARG A 39 2.47 6.59 4.08
CA ARG A 39 1.01 6.62 4.27
C ARG A 39 0.26 5.90 3.15
N CYS A 40 0.75 6.03 1.92
CA CYS A 40 0.17 5.38 0.74
C CYS A 40 0.33 3.85 0.83
N ALA A 41 1.56 3.35 1.06
CA ALA A 41 1.82 1.92 1.18
C ALA A 41 1.00 1.26 2.30
N ARG A 42 0.90 1.93 3.46
CA ARG A 42 0.07 1.48 4.58
C ARG A 42 -1.42 1.49 4.24
N GLY A 43 -1.89 2.53 3.56
CA GLY A 43 -3.29 2.62 3.12
C GLY A 43 -3.67 1.53 2.12
N ILE A 44 -2.75 1.14 1.24
CA ILE A 44 -2.96 0.00 0.33
C ILE A 44 -2.97 -1.32 1.08
N ALA A 45 -1.97 -1.55 1.94
CA ALA A 45 -1.82 -2.78 2.70
C ALA A 45 -2.65 -2.83 4.00
N CYS A 46 -3.75 -2.07 4.05
CA CYS A 46 -4.71 -1.98 5.14
C CYS A 46 -4.18 -1.57 6.52
N ALA A 47 -2.89 -1.29 6.68
CA ALA A 47 -2.31 -0.87 7.94
C ALA A 47 -2.84 0.50 8.39
N ALA A 48 -3.49 0.52 9.55
CA ALA A 48 -4.00 1.74 10.14
C ALA A 48 -2.93 2.84 10.21
N VAL A 49 -3.29 4.03 9.75
CA VAL A 49 -2.61 5.27 10.12
C VAL A 49 -3.45 5.80 11.26
N GLY A 50 -3.09 5.46 12.49
CA GLY A 50 -3.78 5.98 13.68
C GLY A 50 -3.94 7.48 13.53
N HIS A 51 -5.18 7.94 13.44
CA HIS A 51 -5.47 9.35 13.62
C HIS A 51 -5.19 9.62 15.09
N ARG A 52 -3.99 10.09 15.43
CA ARG A 52 -3.91 10.96 16.60
C ARG A 52 -4.80 12.15 16.27
N PRO A 53 -5.86 12.44 17.04
CA PRO A 53 -6.75 13.53 16.72
C PRO A 53 -5.93 14.82 16.77
N PHE A 54 -5.56 15.30 15.58
CA PHE A 54 -4.80 16.53 15.36
C PHE A 54 -5.44 17.72 16.10
N LEU A 55 -6.77 17.68 16.22
CA LEU A 55 -7.57 18.69 16.91
C LEU A 55 -7.34 18.72 18.43
N LEU A 56 -7.22 17.57 19.12
CA LEU A 56 -7.04 17.54 20.57
C LEU A 56 -5.65 18.06 20.97
N GLN A 57 -4.61 17.64 20.23
CA GLN A 57 -3.24 18.08 20.48
C GLN A 57 -3.02 19.55 20.14
N LYS A 58 -3.63 20.03 19.03
CA LYS A 58 -3.59 21.44 18.66
C LYS A 58 -4.41 22.31 19.63
N ALA A 59 -5.55 21.82 20.10
CA ALA A 59 -6.35 22.50 21.12
C ALA A 59 -5.60 22.64 22.44
N ILE A 60 -4.96 21.57 22.93
CA ILE A 60 -4.11 21.61 24.14
C ILE A 60 -2.95 22.61 23.97
N ASN A 61 -2.28 22.60 22.82
CA ASN A 61 -1.16 23.52 22.57
C ASN A 61 -1.60 24.98 22.42
N VAL A 62 -2.79 25.23 21.86
CA VAL A 62 -3.39 26.57 21.77
C VAL A 62 -3.84 27.05 23.15
N PHE A 63 -4.45 26.17 23.96
CA PHE A 63 -4.99 26.49 25.29
C PHE A 63 -3.88 26.75 26.31
N LEU A 64 -2.78 25.99 26.27
CA LEU A 64 -1.67 26.12 27.22
C LEU A 64 -0.64 27.21 26.85
N ARG A 65 -0.78 27.87 25.69
CA ARG A 65 0.13 28.94 25.20
C ARG A 65 1.63 28.64 25.36
N ILE A 66 2.02 27.37 25.32
CA ILE A 66 3.41 26.97 25.56
C ILE A 66 4.24 27.44 24.36
N PRO A 67 5.19 28.39 24.52
CA PRO A 67 6.11 28.71 23.45
C PRO A 67 7.07 27.52 23.32
N TRP A 68 6.92 26.75 22.25
CA TRP A 68 7.81 25.61 22.02
C TRP A 68 9.22 26.15 21.82
N PRO A 69 10.21 25.74 22.65
CA PRO A 69 11.60 26.01 22.34
C PRO A 69 11.89 25.52 20.92
N ARG A 70 12.69 26.29 20.16
CA ARG A 70 12.94 26.00 18.75
C ARG A 70 13.39 24.56 18.50
N TRP A 71 14.25 24.02 19.36
CA TRP A 71 14.71 22.62 19.31
C TRP A 71 13.58 21.60 19.46
N LEU A 72 12.55 21.91 20.27
CA LEU A 72 11.40 21.03 20.49
C LEU A 72 10.40 21.12 19.34
N ALA A 73 10.24 22.30 18.74
CA ALA A 73 9.47 22.50 17.52
C ALA A 73 10.13 21.80 16.32
N GLU A 74 11.45 21.91 16.18
CA GLU A 74 12.25 21.22 15.17
C GLU A 74 12.20 19.69 15.38
N TRP A 75 12.35 19.20 16.61
CA TRP A 75 12.16 17.79 16.95
C TRP A 75 10.73 17.30 16.63
N TYR A 76 9.69 18.08 16.97
CA TYR A 76 8.29 17.74 16.72
C TYR A 76 7.95 17.69 15.23
N LEU A 77 8.48 18.63 14.44
CA LEU A 77 8.32 18.66 12.98
C LEU A 77 9.13 17.55 12.31
N ALA A 78 10.36 17.28 12.78
CA ALA A 78 11.18 16.15 12.34
C ALA A 78 10.50 14.80 12.66
N ARG A 79 9.76 14.70 13.77
CA ARG A 79 8.96 13.52 14.13
C ARG A 79 7.78 13.25 13.16
N ARG A 80 7.33 14.24 12.36
CA ARG A 80 6.40 13.98 11.24
C ARG A 80 7.06 13.25 10.08
N GLN A 81 8.39 13.35 9.96
CA GLN A 81 9.19 12.61 8.99
C GLN A 81 9.73 11.29 9.55
N ALA A 82 9.86 11.18 10.89
CA ALA A 82 10.05 9.88 11.52
C ALA A 82 8.82 9.02 11.19
N PRO A 83 8.97 7.95 10.40
CA PRO A 83 7.83 7.12 10.08
C PRO A 83 7.23 6.63 11.42
N PRO A 84 5.90 6.55 11.55
CA PRO A 84 5.35 5.81 12.66
C PRO A 84 5.96 4.41 12.57
N VAL A 85 6.82 4.07 13.54
CA VAL A 85 7.16 2.67 13.82
C VAL A 85 5.87 2.09 14.40
N ALA A 86 4.91 1.83 13.51
CA ALA A 86 3.87 0.89 13.84
C ALA A 86 4.49 -0.48 13.62
N ALA A 87 4.29 -1.34 14.60
CA ALA A 87 4.58 -2.75 14.48
C ALA A 87 3.92 -3.30 13.21
N ALA A 88 4.42 -4.40 12.69
CA ALA A 88 3.78 -5.16 11.63
C ALA A 88 2.55 -5.91 12.17
N ASP A 89 1.66 -5.21 12.89
CA ASP A 89 0.49 -5.77 13.55
C ASP A 89 -0.63 -6.14 12.56
N GLU A 90 -0.66 -5.47 11.41
CA GLU A 90 -1.63 -5.71 10.35
C GLU A 90 -1.11 -6.78 9.38
N PRO A 91 -1.78 -7.95 9.25
CA PRO A 91 -1.24 -9.12 8.54
C PRO A 91 -0.85 -8.82 7.09
N PHE A 92 -1.69 -8.06 6.38
CA PHE A 92 -1.43 -7.68 5.00
C PHE A 92 -0.18 -6.78 4.86
N PHE A 93 0.04 -5.84 5.78
CA PHE A 93 1.23 -4.99 5.74
C PHE A 93 2.49 -5.75 6.15
N ALA A 94 2.39 -6.66 7.13
CA ALA A 94 3.48 -7.56 7.49
C ALA A 94 3.90 -8.42 6.28
N HIS A 95 2.92 -8.99 5.57
CA HIS A 95 3.13 -9.77 4.36
C HIS A 95 3.82 -8.95 3.26
N TYR A 96 3.39 -7.71 3.05
CA TYR A 96 4.05 -6.78 2.11
C TYR A 96 5.50 -6.49 2.51
N LEU A 97 5.77 -6.19 3.79
CA LEU A 97 7.12 -5.85 4.24
C LEU A 97 8.09 -7.03 4.08
N ARG A 98 7.63 -8.28 4.22
CA ARG A 98 8.49 -9.46 3.98
C ARG A 98 8.98 -9.53 2.54
N TRP A 99 8.13 -9.22 1.58
CA TRP A 99 8.52 -9.13 0.17
C TRP A 99 9.36 -7.87 -0.11
N ALA A 100 8.94 -6.71 0.41
CA ALA A 100 9.50 -5.42 0.04
C ALA A 100 10.93 -5.21 0.55
N ARG A 101 11.26 -5.72 1.74
CA ARG A 101 12.58 -5.53 2.38
C ARG A 101 13.76 -6.05 1.54
N PRO A 102 13.82 -7.33 1.12
CA PRO A 102 14.93 -7.83 0.31
C PRO A 102 15.00 -7.15 -1.06
N PHE A 103 13.85 -6.84 -1.68
CA PHE A 103 13.80 -6.11 -2.94
C PHE A 103 14.39 -4.68 -2.79
N ALA A 104 13.95 -3.93 -1.78
CA ALA A 104 14.44 -2.59 -1.50
C ALA A 104 15.94 -2.57 -1.16
N ALA A 105 16.42 -3.58 -0.43
CA ALA A 105 17.85 -3.73 -0.10
C ALA A 105 18.73 -3.91 -1.34
N GLU A 106 18.22 -4.54 -2.40
CA GLU A 106 18.95 -4.67 -3.66
C GLU A 106 18.80 -3.42 -4.56
N VAL A 107 17.61 -2.81 -4.60
CA VAL A 107 17.37 -1.61 -5.42
C VAL A 107 18.11 -0.39 -4.86
N GLN A 108 18.07 -0.19 -3.54
CA GLN A 108 18.72 0.92 -2.83
C GLN A 108 18.32 2.30 -3.38
N GLY A 109 17.05 2.48 -3.76
CA GLY A 109 16.57 3.75 -4.33
C GLY A 109 17.12 4.07 -5.72
N ARG A 110 17.85 3.17 -6.39
CA ARG A 110 18.44 3.40 -7.71
C ARG A 110 17.38 3.33 -8.81
N ILE A 111 16.63 4.42 -8.94
CA ILE A 111 15.58 4.60 -9.93
C ILE A 111 16.08 5.60 -10.98
N GLY A 112 15.98 5.21 -12.26
CA GLY A 112 16.24 6.09 -13.39
C GLY A 112 14.94 6.49 -14.09
N CYS A 113 14.98 7.58 -14.85
CA CYS A 113 13.89 8.03 -15.70
C CYS A 113 14.38 8.13 -17.15
N VAL A 114 13.58 7.63 -18.08
CA VAL A 114 13.79 7.82 -19.52
C VAL A 114 12.58 8.58 -20.05
N PRO A 115 12.77 9.79 -20.62
CA PRO A 115 11.66 10.52 -21.21
C PRO A 115 11.13 9.73 -22.42
N GLY A 116 9.81 9.60 -22.52
CA GLY A 116 9.18 8.86 -23.59
C GLY A 116 7.67 8.81 -23.44
N MET A 117 7.02 8.20 -24.42
CA MET A 117 5.57 8.01 -24.43
C MET A 117 5.24 6.54 -24.25
N ALA A 118 4.36 6.25 -23.28
CA ALA A 118 3.79 4.93 -23.09
C ALA A 118 2.31 4.99 -23.49
N LEU A 119 1.93 4.19 -24.48
CA LEU A 119 0.54 4.03 -24.90
C LEU A 119 -0.05 2.82 -24.19
N HIS A 120 -1.29 2.92 -23.74
CA HIS A 120 -2.05 1.81 -23.18
C HIS A 120 -3.43 1.77 -23.83
N LEU A 121 -3.99 0.57 -23.96
CA LEU A 121 -5.37 0.42 -24.40
C LEU A 121 -6.33 1.02 -23.36
N TRP A 122 -7.51 1.42 -23.83
CA TRP A 122 -8.60 1.80 -22.94
C TRP A 122 -9.03 0.59 -22.12
N HIS A 123 -9.25 0.79 -20.83
CA HIS A 123 -9.57 -0.27 -19.86
C HIS A 123 -10.55 0.27 -18.82
N GLY A 124 -11.71 0.68 -19.29
CA GLY A 124 -12.76 1.22 -18.45
C GLY A 124 -12.54 2.65 -17.95
N ASP A 125 -13.63 3.20 -17.44
CA ASP A 125 -13.73 4.59 -17.00
C ASP A 125 -13.05 4.81 -15.63
N PRO A 126 -12.14 5.80 -15.48
CA PRO A 126 -11.44 6.04 -14.22
C PRO A 126 -12.35 6.22 -13.01
N VAL A 127 -13.56 6.76 -13.20
CA VAL A 127 -14.54 6.98 -12.12
C VAL A 127 -14.97 5.67 -11.45
N ASN A 128 -14.97 4.55 -12.18
CA ASN A 128 -15.39 3.23 -11.66
C ASN A 128 -14.28 2.48 -10.91
N ARG A 129 -13.03 2.99 -10.92
CA ARG A 129 -11.86 2.28 -10.38
C ARG A 129 -11.74 2.35 -8.85
N GLN A 130 -12.48 3.27 -8.23
CA GLN A 130 -12.60 3.45 -6.77
C GLN A 130 -11.26 3.51 -6.02
N TYR A 131 -10.25 4.19 -6.58
CA TYR A 131 -8.90 4.26 -6.01
C TYR A 131 -8.87 4.65 -4.52
N GLY A 132 -9.74 5.57 -4.09
CA GLY A 132 -9.79 6.04 -2.71
C GLY A 132 -10.45 5.09 -1.70
N GLY A 133 -11.27 4.14 -2.16
CA GLY A 133 -12.16 3.35 -1.28
C GLY A 133 -12.03 1.83 -1.41
N ARG A 134 -11.48 1.31 -2.51
CA ARG A 134 -11.45 -0.14 -2.80
C ARG A 134 -10.82 -0.98 -1.69
N ASN A 135 -9.69 -0.52 -1.13
CA ASN A 135 -8.97 -1.25 -0.08
C ASN A 135 -9.72 -1.27 1.26
N ALA A 136 -10.76 -0.44 1.43
CA ALA A 136 -11.62 -0.52 2.60
C ALA A 136 -12.39 -1.85 2.67
N ILE A 137 -12.60 -2.54 1.54
CA ILE A 137 -13.18 -3.89 1.50
C ILE A 137 -12.27 -4.86 2.27
N LEU A 138 -11.00 -4.97 1.86
CA LEU A 138 -10.02 -5.85 2.50
C LEU A 138 -9.83 -5.50 3.98
N LYS A 139 -9.81 -4.20 4.30
CA LYS A 139 -9.68 -3.73 5.68
C LYS A 139 -10.87 -4.14 6.56
N ARG A 140 -12.10 -3.97 6.08
CA ARG A 140 -13.31 -4.36 6.85
C ARG A 140 -13.34 -5.85 7.15
N HIS A 141 -12.83 -6.65 6.22
CA HIS A 141 -12.81 -8.10 6.31
C HIS A 141 -11.57 -8.66 7.01
N ASN A 142 -10.70 -7.79 7.56
CA ASN A 142 -9.43 -8.18 8.19
C ASN A 142 -8.65 -9.18 7.32
N PHE A 143 -8.48 -8.81 6.05
CA PHE A 143 -7.84 -9.65 5.05
C PHE A 143 -6.39 -9.96 5.44
N ASP A 144 -6.05 -11.24 5.37
CA ASP A 144 -4.72 -11.77 5.64
C ASP A 144 -4.26 -12.61 4.45
N PRO A 145 -3.29 -12.14 3.64
CA PRO A 145 -2.79 -12.91 2.50
C PRO A 145 -2.23 -14.30 2.85
N GLU A 146 -1.77 -14.54 4.08
CA GLU A 146 -1.25 -15.86 4.47
C GLU A 146 -2.37 -16.89 4.68
N VAL A 147 -3.57 -16.43 5.06
CA VAL A 147 -4.69 -17.30 5.42
C VAL A 147 -5.74 -17.31 4.31
N ASP A 148 -5.96 -16.17 3.65
CA ASP A 148 -7.03 -15.99 2.69
C ASP A 148 -6.62 -16.36 1.26
N LEU A 149 -5.32 -16.46 0.97
CA LEU A 149 -4.83 -16.75 -0.37
C LEU A 149 -3.92 -17.98 -0.40
N CYS A 150 -4.07 -18.81 -1.44
CA CYS A 150 -3.11 -19.85 -1.79
C CYS A 150 -2.90 -19.93 -3.31
N ALA A 151 -1.77 -20.50 -3.74
CA ALA A 151 -1.54 -20.78 -5.15
C ALA A 151 -2.05 -22.19 -5.47
N ASN A 152 -2.83 -22.33 -6.54
CA ASN A 152 -3.28 -23.61 -7.03
C ASN A 152 -2.20 -24.34 -7.85
N ALA A 153 -2.53 -25.53 -8.38
CA ALA A 153 -1.60 -26.35 -9.16
C ALA A 153 -1.05 -25.64 -10.42
N ALA A 154 -1.76 -24.63 -10.94
CA ALA A 154 -1.31 -23.81 -12.08
C ALA A 154 -0.49 -22.57 -11.64
N GLY A 155 -0.28 -22.38 -10.34
CA GLY A 155 0.40 -21.20 -9.79
C GLY A 155 -0.46 -19.94 -9.76
N LEU A 156 -1.79 -20.07 -9.93
CA LEU A 156 -2.72 -18.95 -9.83
C LEU A 156 -3.25 -18.83 -8.41
N TRP A 157 -3.46 -17.59 -7.95
CA TRP A 157 -4.04 -17.34 -6.64
C TRP A 157 -5.52 -17.67 -6.60
N GLU A 158 -5.93 -18.37 -5.54
CA GLU A 158 -7.31 -18.67 -5.20
C GLU A 158 -7.57 -18.40 -3.71
N TRP A 159 -8.86 -18.38 -3.33
CA TRP A 159 -9.25 -18.23 -1.94
C TRP A 159 -8.93 -19.48 -1.15
N ALA A 160 -8.15 -19.33 -0.08
CA ALA A 160 -7.79 -20.40 0.85
C ALA A 160 -8.71 -20.48 2.08
N SER A 161 -9.48 -19.41 2.34
CA SER A 161 -10.39 -19.32 3.49
C SER A 161 -11.86 -19.40 3.07
N ALA A 162 -12.72 -19.85 3.99
CA ALA A 162 -14.17 -19.86 3.80
C ALA A 162 -14.80 -18.54 4.29
N ARG A 163 -14.57 -17.44 3.55
CA ARG A 163 -15.09 -16.09 3.88
C ARG A 163 -16.04 -15.55 2.80
N PRO A 164 -17.28 -16.05 2.72
CA PRO A 164 -18.18 -15.75 1.60
C PRO A 164 -18.50 -14.25 1.45
N GLU A 165 -18.55 -13.48 2.53
CA GLU A 165 -18.79 -12.04 2.47
C GLU A 165 -17.63 -11.28 1.82
N LEU A 166 -16.39 -11.60 2.21
CA LEU A 166 -15.17 -11.04 1.60
C LEU A 166 -15.16 -11.35 0.10
N HIS A 167 -15.36 -12.62 -0.27
CA HIS A 167 -15.31 -13.06 -1.66
C HIS A 167 -16.37 -12.34 -2.50
N ARG A 168 -17.60 -12.25 -1.98
CA ARG A 168 -18.71 -11.57 -2.64
C ARG A 168 -18.44 -10.08 -2.84
N GLU A 169 -17.90 -9.38 -1.85
CA GLU A 169 -17.60 -7.95 -1.98
C GLU A 169 -16.43 -7.69 -2.93
N VAL A 170 -15.41 -8.55 -2.94
CA VAL A 170 -14.30 -8.47 -3.91
C VAL A 170 -14.81 -8.72 -5.34
N GLN A 171 -15.68 -9.72 -5.54
CA GLN A 171 -16.31 -9.97 -6.82
C GLN A 171 -17.20 -8.80 -7.28
N ALA A 172 -17.99 -8.23 -6.36
CA ALA A 172 -18.82 -7.07 -6.63
C ALA A 172 -17.98 -5.85 -7.01
N TYR A 173 -16.82 -5.64 -6.37
CA TYR A 173 -15.87 -4.61 -6.74
C TYR A 173 -15.41 -4.77 -8.20
N PHE A 174 -14.89 -5.94 -8.59
CA PHE A 174 -14.44 -6.16 -9.96
C PHE A 174 -15.56 -5.98 -10.99
N THR A 175 -16.75 -6.51 -10.71
CA THR A 175 -17.93 -6.33 -11.57
C THR A 175 -18.31 -4.85 -11.72
N SER A 176 -18.22 -4.07 -10.65
CA SER A 176 -18.56 -2.64 -10.67
C SER A 176 -17.61 -1.78 -11.49
N ARG A 177 -16.41 -2.28 -11.84
CA ARG A 177 -15.42 -1.51 -12.61
C ARG A 177 -15.84 -1.28 -14.06
N ARG A 178 -16.69 -2.15 -14.63
CA ARG A 178 -17.19 -2.07 -16.02
C ARG A 178 -16.04 -1.84 -17.01
N GLU A 179 -15.02 -2.70 -16.94
CA GLU A 179 -13.78 -2.51 -17.72
C GLU A 179 -13.96 -2.83 -19.20
N ASP A 180 -14.97 -3.62 -19.55
CA ASP A 180 -15.23 -4.10 -20.91
C ASP A 180 -16.11 -3.15 -21.76
N GLY A 181 -16.65 -2.08 -21.17
CA GLY A 181 -17.59 -1.16 -21.83
C GLY A 181 -19.06 -1.56 -21.69
#